data_AF-A0A9P8L587-F1
#
_entry.id   AF-A0A9P8L587-F1
#
_cell.length_a   1.000
_cell.length_b   1.000
_cell.length_c   1.000
_cell.angle_alpha   90.00
_cell.angle_beta   90.00
_cell.angle_gamma   90.00
#
_symmetry.space_group_name_H-M   'P 1'
#
loop_
_entity.id
_entity.type
_entity.pdbx_description
1 polymer ?
#
loop_
_entity_poly.entity_id
_entity_poly.type
_entity_poly.pdbx_seq_one_letter_code
_entity_poly.pdbx_strand_id
1 'polypeptide(L)'
;MGKDKGKGKEKATDTPSSPPRPYLPSHYDIPERTSSLAPPHSQKKIELLRQSHSDLKRKASELSQSSKHSNPEDFLWLRQEQVRNQDQQYQALFEGLRESFANGELPKGEFLSLASDCWRKRARLTNEDVTISRQRARILQRLERAKREEEPDHAAAYAELLTNMWRSHESPASWESRNQHEHSHWKDGLRHFYNVKDPEDEDGLWCPILKEYASPLYRTAAHIVPHSIGYGNAGYLFGEPSRGAEIIWSMGNGLVMDSALEKQFDKGDFVLVPIPTEPSQPSRWRFVLMNEKLRTYKIEVRSRYKKIGDLDGTELEFKNENRPAHRFLYYHFVSTLLRYVRYEKPGWAEKRVNLPTGKIWATPGPYLRRSMLKALADVIGDCEPSEEVFDGVFDGKGVKPPEEEKLIAQEILVDREQRIEDEIFELPIDI
;
A
#
# COMPACT_ATOMS: atom_id res chain seq x y z
N MET A 1 45.49 58.94 -17.60
CA MET A 1 45.48 57.45 -17.62
C MET A 1 44.46 56.96 -16.59
N GLY A 2 43.58 56.03 -16.97
CA GLY A 2 42.65 55.33 -16.04
C GLY A 2 41.19 55.76 -16.20
N LYS A 3 40.52 55.38 -17.28
CA LYS A 3 39.59 54.23 -17.38
C LYS A 3 38.25 54.41 -16.66
N ASP A 4 37.35 55.02 -17.43
CA ASP A 4 35.95 54.68 -17.66
C ASP A 4 35.51 53.27 -17.19
N LYS A 5 34.46 53.23 -16.36
CA LYS A 5 33.65 52.02 -16.09
C LYS A 5 32.18 52.43 -16.00
N GLY A 6 31.45 52.11 -17.05
CA GLY A 6 30.02 52.32 -17.19
C GLY A 6 29.20 51.60 -16.12
N LYS A 7 28.25 52.34 -15.55
CA LYS A 7 27.15 51.80 -14.74
C LYS A 7 26.14 51.16 -15.69
N GLY A 8 26.09 49.83 -15.70
CA GLY A 8 25.00 49.07 -16.30
C GLY A 8 23.70 49.37 -15.57
N LYS A 9 22.69 49.85 -16.32
CA LYS A 9 21.31 49.90 -15.87
C LYS A 9 20.77 48.47 -15.87
N GLU A 10 20.51 47.92 -14.69
CA GLU A 10 19.66 46.73 -14.55
C GLU A 10 18.28 47.04 -15.13
N LYS A 11 17.91 46.32 -16.20
CA LYS A 11 16.55 46.29 -16.69
C LYS A 11 15.72 45.52 -15.67
N ALA A 12 14.73 46.21 -15.08
CA ALA A 12 13.66 45.59 -14.33
C ALA A 12 13.08 44.42 -15.15
N THR A 13 13.15 43.22 -14.58
CA THR A 13 12.53 42.02 -15.10
C THR A 13 11.02 42.24 -15.18
N ASP A 14 10.45 42.00 -16.35
CA ASP A 14 9.03 42.04 -16.64
C ASP A 14 8.25 41.23 -15.57
N THR A 15 7.59 41.94 -14.66
CA THR A 15 6.48 41.39 -13.89
C THR A 15 5.45 40.84 -14.87
N PRO A 16 5.02 39.58 -14.73
CA PRO A 16 4.03 39.01 -15.63
C PRO A 16 2.77 39.88 -15.58
N SER A 17 2.40 40.37 -16.75
CA SER A 17 1.09 40.94 -17.08
C SER A 17 0.00 40.32 -16.21
N SER A 18 -0.84 41.17 -15.62
CA SER A 18 -2.06 40.87 -14.88
C SER A 18 -2.65 39.47 -15.14
N PRO A 19 -3.08 38.73 -14.10
CA PRO A 19 -3.70 37.42 -14.28
C PRO A 19 -4.76 37.49 -15.39
N PRO A 20 -4.80 36.51 -16.30
CA PRO A 20 -5.79 36.49 -17.38
C PRO A 20 -7.18 36.69 -16.76
N ARG A 21 -7.97 37.61 -17.34
CA ARG A 21 -9.34 37.87 -16.88
C ARG A 21 -10.06 36.53 -16.68
N PRO A 22 -10.77 36.33 -15.57
CA PRO A 22 -11.51 35.10 -15.32
C PRO A 22 -12.41 34.80 -16.52
N TYR A 23 -12.25 33.61 -17.06
CA TYR A 23 -12.97 33.11 -18.22
C TYR A 23 -14.46 33.06 -17.90
N LEU A 24 -15.28 33.74 -18.70
CA LEU A 24 -16.75 33.67 -18.63
C LEU A 24 -17.24 32.65 -19.68
N PRO A 25 -17.72 31.46 -19.27
CA PRO A 25 -18.10 30.37 -20.18
C PRO A 25 -19.27 30.67 -21.13
N SER A 26 -19.96 31.80 -20.98
CA SER A 26 -21.17 32.16 -21.75
C SER A 26 -20.87 32.83 -23.11
N HIS A 27 -19.61 33.11 -23.44
CA HIS A 27 -19.29 33.96 -24.59
C HIS A 27 -19.29 33.27 -25.97
N TYR A 28 -19.55 31.96 -26.03
CA TYR A 28 -19.42 31.15 -27.25
C TYR A 28 -20.68 30.36 -27.62
N ASP A 29 -21.81 30.60 -26.96
CA ASP A 29 -23.05 29.95 -27.35
C ASP A 29 -23.58 30.56 -28.66
N ILE A 30 -23.97 29.70 -29.61
CA ILE A 30 -24.57 30.12 -30.88
C ILE A 30 -25.97 30.66 -30.57
N PRO A 31 -26.27 31.94 -30.85
CA PRO A 31 -27.60 32.50 -30.63
C PRO A 31 -28.66 31.77 -31.46
N GLU A 32 -29.84 31.56 -30.89
CA GLU A 32 -30.94 30.85 -31.56
C GLU A 32 -31.31 31.51 -32.90
N ARG A 33 -31.37 32.84 -32.92
CA ARG A 33 -31.58 33.67 -34.12
C ARG A 33 -30.58 33.40 -35.25
N THR A 34 -29.38 32.96 -34.91
CA THR A 34 -28.31 32.68 -35.87
C THR A 34 -28.38 31.23 -36.34
N SER A 35 -28.67 30.29 -35.43
CA SER A 35 -28.87 28.89 -35.81
C SER A 35 -30.14 28.68 -36.66
N SER A 36 -31.19 29.47 -36.47
CA SER A 36 -32.44 29.37 -37.24
C SER A 36 -32.28 29.69 -38.72
N LEU A 37 -31.18 30.34 -39.11
CA LEU A 37 -30.84 30.64 -40.51
C LEU A 37 -30.21 29.44 -41.24
N ALA A 38 -29.85 28.36 -40.53
CA ALA A 38 -29.35 27.14 -41.13
C ALA A 38 -30.51 26.19 -41.50
N PRO A 39 -30.35 25.27 -42.47
CA PRO A 39 -31.37 24.29 -42.80
C PRO A 39 -31.74 23.36 -41.61
N PRO A 40 -32.94 22.76 -41.59
CA PRO A 40 -33.43 21.98 -40.45
C PRO A 40 -32.50 20.84 -39.98
N HIS A 41 -31.81 20.17 -40.90
CA HIS A 41 -30.88 19.09 -40.54
C HIS A 41 -29.64 19.63 -39.83
N SER A 42 -29.16 20.82 -40.22
CA SER A 42 -28.03 21.51 -39.58
C SER A 42 -28.42 22.02 -38.20
N GLN A 43 -29.64 22.57 -38.05
CA GLN A 43 -30.20 22.94 -36.75
C GLN A 43 -30.25 21.75 -35.80
N LYS A 44 -30.75 20.59 -36.27
CA LYS A 44 -30.79 19.35 -35.48
C LYS A 44 -29.40 18.89 -35.04
N LYS A 45 -28.39 18.97 -35.93
CA LYS A 45 -26.99 18.64 -35.61
C LYS A 45 -26.42 19.57 -34.54
N ILE A 46 -26.66 20.89 -34.65
CA ILE A 46 -26.23 21.88 -33.65
C ILE A 46 -26.88 21.57 -32.29
N GLU A 47 -28.16 21.21 -32.27
CA GLU A 47 -28.87 20.91 -31.03
C GLU A 47 -28.34 19.65 -30.33
N LEU A 48 -28.05 18.58 -31.08
CA LEU A 48 -27.39 17.39 -30.53
C LEU A 48 -26.02 17.72 -29.91
N LEU A 49 -25.25 18.58 -30.57
CA LEU A 49 -23.96 19.04 -30.05
C LEU A 49 -24.13 19.91 -28.78
N ARG A 50 -25.14 20.79 -28.72
CA ARG A 50 -25.47 21.57 -27.51
C ARG A 50 -25.82 20.69 -26.32
N GLN A 51 -26.59 19.62 -26.54
CA GLN A 51 -26.91 18.65 -25.49
C GLN A 51 -25.65 17.97 -24.98
N SER A 52 -24.81 17.45 -25.89
CA SER A 52 -23.52 16.85 -25.56
C SER A 52 -22.59 17.82 -24.79
N HIS A 53 -22.52 19.09 -25.20
CA HIS A 53 -21.75 20.11 -24.49
C HIS A 53 -22.27 20.36 -23.07
N SER A 54 -23.59 20.36 -22.88
CA SER A 54 -24.23 20.52 -21.57
C SER A 54 -23.91 19.34 -20.64
N ASP A 55 -23.90 18.12 -21.17
CA ASP A 55 -23.47 16.92 -20.44
C ASP A 55 -21.99 16.99 -20.04
N LEU A 56 -21.11 17.43 -20.95
CA LEU A 56 -19.70 17.63 -20.64
C LEU A 56 -19.49 18.70 -19.56
N LYS A 57 -20.28 19.78 -19.55
CA LYS A 57 -20.27 20.81 -18.49
C LYS A 57 -20.71 20.24 -17.14
N ARG A 58 -21.76 19.41 -17.12
CA ARG A 58 -22.23 18.74 -15.92
C ARG A 58 -21.16 17.81 -15.35
N LYS A 59 -20.58 16.92 -16.18
CA LYS A 59 -19.50 16.00 -15.77
C LYS A 59 -18.29 16.75 -15.20
N ALA A 60 -17.89 17.86 -15.82
CA ALA A 60 -16.77 18.66 -15.32
C ALA A 60 -17.09 19.31 -13.95
N SER A 61 -18.35 19.71 -13.73
CA SER A 61 -18.80 20.28 -12.46
C SER A 61 -18.86 19.23 -11.35
N GLU A 62 -19.37 18.03 -11.66
CA GLU A 62 -19.37 16.88 -10.75
C GLU A 62 -17.95 16.47 -10.34
N LEU A 63 -17.02 16.43 -11.31
CA LEU A 63 -15.62 16.12 -11.06
C LEU A 63 -14.94 17.15 -10.14
N SER A 64 -15.29 18.44 -10.30
CA SER A 64 -14.78 19.53 -9.46
C SER A 64 -15.32 19.50 -8.01
N GLN A 65 -16.54 19.00 -7.82
CA GLN A 65 -17.19 18.91 -6.50
C GLN A 65 -16.83 17.63 -5.74
N SER A 66 -16.30 16.61 -6.43
CA SER A 66 -15.84 15.36 -5.81
C SER A 66 -14.55 15.61 -5.02
N SER A 67 -14.66 15.73 -3.70
CA SER A 67 -13.51 15.99 -2.81
C SER A 67 -12.56 14.80 -2.65
N LYS A 68 -12.86 13.63 -3.25
CA LYS A 68 -12.12 12.40 -2.94
C LYS A 68 -11.01 12.07 -3.93
N HIS A 69 -11.17 12.14 -5.25
CA HIS A 69 -10.07 11.86 -6.18
C HIS A 69 -10.35 12.46 -7.57
N SER A 70 -10.38 13.79 -7.71
CA SER A 70 -10.44 14.39 -9.05
C SER A 70 -9.05 14.33 -9.70
N ASN A 71 -8.83 13.39 -10.63
CA ASN A 71 -7.60 13.35 -11.41
C ASN A 71 -7.54 14.63 -12.29
N PRO A 72 -6.48 15.46 -12.18
CA PRO A 72 -6.31 16.65 -13.02
C PRO A 72 -6.36 16.35 -14.51
N GLU A 73 -6.00 15.14 -14.93
CA GLU A 73 -6.09 14.70 -16.32
C GLU A 73 -7.53 14.65 -16.83
N ASP A 74 -8.45 14.08 -16.04
CA ASP A 74 -9.86 13.93 -16.43
C ASP A 74 -10.54 15.29 -16.60
N PHE A 75 -10.20 16.25 -15.73
CA PHE A 75 -10.69 17.62 -15.84
C PHE A 75 -10.22 18.30 -17.13
N LEU A 76 -8.92 18.18 -17.46
CA LEU A 76 -8.35 18.77 -18.67
C LEU A 76 -8.89 18.11 -19.94
N TRP A 77 -9.10 16.80 -19.90
CA TRP A 77 -9.72 16.05 -21.00
C TRP A 77 -11.16 16.51 -21.24
N LEU A 78 -11.98 16.58 -20.17
CA LEU A 78 -13.35 17.09 -20.26
C LEU A 78 -13.39 18.51 -20.82
N ARG A 79 -12.46 19.37 -20.39
CA ARG A 79 -12.35 20.73 -20.88
C ARG A 79 -11.98 20.79 -22.36
N GLN A 80 -11.06 19.93 -22.79
CA GLN A 80 -10.65 19.81 -24.18
C GLN A 80 -11.83 19.39 -25.08
N GLU A 81 -12.59 18.39 -24.65
CA GLU A 81 -13.77 17.92 -25.37
C GLU A 81 -14.88 18.97 -25.44
N GLN A 82 -15.07 19.79 -24.40
CA GLN A 82 -16.00 20.93 -24.47
C GLN A 82 -15.63 21.91 -25.59
N VAL A 83 -14.35 22.28 -25.69
CA VAL A 83 -13.86 23.22 -26.71
C VAL A 83 -14.01 22.63 -28.11
N ARG A 84 -13.69 21.35 -28.29
CA ARG A 84 -13.86 20.64 -29.57
C ARG A 84 -15.33 20.52 -29.97
N ASN A 85 -16.20 20.21 -29.02
CA ASN A 85 -17.64 20.17 -29.28
C ASN A 85 -18.16 21.54 -29.72
N GLN A 86 -17.73 22.63 -29.08
CA GLN A 86 -18.08 23.98 -29.50
C GLN A 86 -17.55 24.32 -30.90
N ASP A 87 -16.33 23.88 -31.27
CA ASP A 87 -15.83 24.08 -32.63
C ASP A 87 -16.69 23.35 -33.66
N GLN A 88 -17.11 22.13 -33.34
CA GLN A 88 -18.04 21.34 -34.17
C GLN A 88 -19.41 22.01 -34.32
N GLN A 89 -19.92 22.69 -33.29
CA GLN A 89 -21.16 23.47 -33.39
C GLN A 89 -21.02 24.61 -34.41
N TYR A 90 -19.92 25.37 -34.34
CA TYR A 90 -19.67 26.46 -35.29
C TYR A 90 -19.36 25.95 -36.70
N GLN A 91 -18.73 24.77 -36.84
CA GLN A 91 -18.54 24.12 -38.14
C GLN A 91 -19.88 23.73 -38.75
N ALA A 92 -20.77 23.08 -37.99
CA ALA A 92 -22.10 22.71 -38.44
C ALA A 92 -22.94 23.94 -38.82
N LEU A 93 -22.85 25.02 -38.04
CA LEU A 93 -23.48 26.29 -38.38
C LEU A 93 -22.95 26.87 -39.70
N PHE A 94 -21.62 26.90 -39.89
CA PHE A 94 -21.02 27.41 -41.12
C PHE A 94 -21.45 26.59 -42.35
N GLU A 95 -21.47 25.26 -42.24
CA GLU A 95 -21.96 24.36 -43.30
C GLU A 95 -23.41 24.67 -43.67
N GLY A 96 -24.28 24.83 -42.67
CA GLY A 96 -25.68 25.18 -42.88
C GLY A 96 -25.89 26.56 -43.49
N LEU A 97 -25.17 27.58 -43.02
CA LEU A 97 -25.23 28.94 -43.59
C LEU A 97 -24.78 28.96 -45.05
N ARG A 98 -23.76 28.15 -45.40
CA ARG A 98 -23.29 28.02 -46.78
C ARG A 98 -24.34 27.40 -47.69
N GLU A 99 -25.10 26.42 -47.19
CA GLU A 99 -26.20 25.79 -47.92
C GLU A 99 -27.37 26.75 -48.15
N SER A 100 -27.86 27.44 -47.11
CA SER A 100 -28.92 28.43 -47.26
C SER A 100 -28.51 29.59 -48.19
N PHE A 101 -27.23 29.99 -48.19
CA PHE A 101 -26.71 30.92 -49.19
C PHE A 101 -26.76 30.35 -50.61
N ALA A 102 -26.34 29.09 -50.81
CA ALA A 102 -26.38 28.43 -52.11
C ALA A 102 -27.81 28.26 -52.66
N ASN A 103 -28.79 28.08 -51.77
CA ASN A 103 -30.21 27.97 -52.11
C ASN A 103 -30.90 29.34 -52.32
N GLY A 104 -30.20 30.46 -52.10
CA GLY A 104 -30.74 31.81 -52.23
C GLY A 104 -31.64 32.26 -51.07
N GLU A 105 -31.67 31.50 -49.97
CA GLU A 105 -32.45 31.79 -48.77
C GLU A 105 -31.78 32.85 -47.88
N LEU A 106 -30.45 33.00 -48.01
CA LEU A 106 -29.65 33.93 -47.22
C LEU A 106 -28.95 34.98 -48.12
N PRO A 107 -29.15 36.29 -47.88
CA PRO A 107 -28.48 37.33 -48.65
C PRO A 107 -26.96 37.29 -48.50
N LYS A 108 -26.22 37.60 -49.58
CA LYS A 108 -24.74 37.57 -49.61
C LYS A 108 -24.08 38.37 -48.48
N GLY A 109 -24.58 39.58 -48.20
CA GLY A 109 -24.00 40.44 -47.15
C GLY A 109 -24.13 39.82 -45.76
N GLU A 110 -25.28 39.22 -45.47
CA GLU A 110 -25.55 38.55 -44.20
C GLU A 110 -24.73 37.26 -44.07
N PHE A 111 -24.67 36.46 -45.13
CA PHE A 111 -23.81 35.27 -45.18
C PHE A 111 -22.35 35.61 -44.87
N LEU A 112 -21.77 36.62 -45.54
CA LEU A 112 -20.37 37.01 -45.34
C LEU A 112 -20.10 37.47 -43.89
N SER A 113 -21.03 38.22 -43.29
CA SER A 113 -20.91 38.65 -41.90
C SER A 113 -20.92 37.45 -40.94
N LEU A 114 -21.91 36.56 -41.06
CA LEU A 114 -22.05 35.40 -40.19
C LEU A 114 -20.91 34.40 -40.38
N ALA A 115 -20.49 34.16 -41.62
CA ALA A 115 -19.33 33.33 -41.93
C ALA A 115 -18.06 33.88 -41.27
N SER A 116 -17.80 35.18 -41.38
CA SER A 116 -16.64 35.82 -40.75
C SER A 116 -16.63 35.64 -39.24
N ASP A 117 -17.80 35.80 -38.59
CA ASP A 117 -17.94 35.59 -37.16
C ASP A 117 -17.72 34.12 -36.76
N CYS A 118 -18.25 33.15 -37.52
CA CYS A 118 -17.96 31.73 -37.33
C CYS A 118 -16.45 31.45 -37.40
N TRP A 119 -15.76 31.92 -38.43
CA TRP A 119 -14.31 31.74 -38.57
C TRP A 119 -13.54 32.33 -37.39
N ARG A 120 -13.90 33.54 -36.95
CA ARG A 120 -13.25 34.19 -35.79
C ARG A 120 -13.45 33.38 -34.51
N LYS A 121 -14.64 32.81 -34.30
CA LYS A 121 -14.96 31.99 -33.12
C LYS A 121 -14.22 30.66 -33.15
N ARG A 122 -14.22 29.97 -34.29
CA ARG A 122 -13.47 28.73 -34.50
C ARG A 122 -11.97 28.90 -34.29
N ALA A 123 -11.37 29.92 -34.88
CA ALA A 123 -9.94 30.21 -34.69
C ALA A 123 -9.58 30.41 -33.20
N ARG A 124 -10.47 31.01 -32.40
CA ARG A 124 -10.28 31.13 -30.95
C ARG A 124 -10.36 29.78 -30.24
N LEU A 125 -11.37 28.96 -30.57
CA LEU A 125 -11.54 27.63 -30.00
C LEU A 125 -10.35 26.71 -30.36
N THR A 126 -9.84 26.78 -31.59
CA THR A 126 -8.62 26.05 -31.99
C THR A 126 -7.40 26.48 -31.16
N ASN A 127 -7.21 27.78 -30.94
CA ASN A 127 -6.13 28.28 -30.09
C ASN A 127 -6.29 27.83 -28.63
N GLU A 128 -7.53 27.76 -28.14
CA GLU A 128 -7.84 27.25 -26.79
C GLU A 128 -7.53 25.75 -26.68
N ASP A 129 -7.93 24.92 -27.66
CA ASP A 129 -7.61 23.48 -27.71
C ASP A 129 -6.10 23.22 -27.72
N VAL A 130 -5.34 23.98 -28.50
CA VAL A 130 -3.86 23.91 -28.51
C VAL A 130 -3.28 24.30 -27.14
N THR A 131 -3.84 25.31 -26.49
CA THR A 131 -3.39 25.78 -25.17
C THR A 131 -3.65 24.71 -24.10
N ILE A 132 -4.86 24.15 -24.07
CA ILE A 132 -5.24 23.06 -23.15
C ILE A 132 -4.36 21.82 -23.41
N SER A 133 -4.13 21.45 -24.67
CA SER A 133 -3.26 20.33 -25.03
C SER A 133 -1.84 20.50 -24.48
N ARG A 134 -1.26 21.71 -24.61
CA ARG A 134 0.07 22.03 -24.06
C ARG A 134 0.07 22.01 -22.54
N GLN A 135 -0.99 22.51 -21.90
CA GLN A 135 -1.12 22.46 -20.44
C GLN A 135 -1.20 21.02 -19.93
N ARG A 136 -2.03 20.18 -20.57
CA ARG A 136 -2.14 18.75 -20.27
C ARG A 136 -0.80 18.04 -20.40
N ALA A 137 -0.08 18.23 -21.50
CA ALA A 137 1.25 17.64 -21.71
C ALA A 137 2.24 18.04 -20.60
N ARG A 138 2.26 19.32 -20.19
CA ARG A 138 3.13 19.79 -19.10
C ARG A 138 2.75 19.21 -17.74
N ILE A 139 1.46 19.10 -17.44
CA ILE A 139 0.96 18.55 -16.18
C ILE A 139 1.27 17.05 -16.12
N LEU A 140 1.01 16.31 -17.19
CA LEU A 140 1.36 14.89 -17.27
C LEU A 140 2.86 14.66 -17.13
N GLN A 141 3.69 15.48 -17.78
CA GLN A 141 5.15 15.40 -17.62
C GLN A 141 5.58 15.68 -16.17
N ARG A 142 4.94 16.63 -15.48
CA ARG A 142 5.21 16.91 -14.06
C ARG A 142 4.76 15.78 -13.15
N LEU A 143 3.59 15.19 -13.40
CA LEU A 143 3.08 14.04 -12.64
C LEU A 143 3.97 12.81 -12.86
N GLU A 144 4.38 12.55 -14.10
CA GLU A 144 5.30 11.47 -14.45
C GLU A 144 6.68 11.68 -13.81
N ARG A 145 7.17 12.92 -13.80
CA ARG A 145 8.42 13.28 -13.12
C ARG A 145 8.29 13.13 -11.60
N ALA A 146 7.17 13.55 -11.01
CA ALA A 146 6.90 13.36 -9.59
C ALA A 146 6.82 11.87 -9.23
N LYS A 147 6.20 11.02 -10.07
CA LYS A 147 6.21 9.56 -9.91
C LYS A 147 7.61 8.94 -10.03
N ARG A 148 8.51 9.55 -10.80
CA ARG A 148 9.91 9.11 -10.95
C ARG A 148 10.85 9.66 -9.88
N GLU A 149 10.48 10.79 -9.27
CA GLU A 149 11.23 11.46 -8.20
C GLU A 149 10.71 11.09 -6.79
N GLU A 150 9.52 10.50 -6.67
CA GLU A 150 9.12 9.73 -5.49
C GLU A 150 10.09 8.55 -5.38
N GLU A 151 11.01 8.63 -4.41
CA GLU A 151 11.69 7.43 -3.95
C GLU A 151 10.62 6.37 -3.67
N PRO A 152 10.79 5.13 -4.18
CA PRO A 152 9.84 4.08 -3.88
C PRO A 152 9.61 4.07 -2.38
N ASP A 153 8.35 4.13 -1.94
CA ASP A 153 8.04 4.01 -0.53
C ASP A 153 8.37 2.57 -0.11
N HIS A 154 9.64 2.37 0.22
CA HIS A 154 10.21 1.09 0.61
C HIS A 154 9.48 0.57 1.84
N ALA A 155 8.99 1.46 2.71
CA ALA A 155 8.19 1.10 3.86
C ALA A 155 6.84 0.53 3.46
N ALA A 156 6.12 1.17 2.53
CA ALA A 156 4.89 0.62 1.98
C ALA A 156 5.12 -0.71 1.25
N ALA A 157 6.20 -0.84 0.48
CA ALA A 157 6.55 -2.07 -0.23
C ALA A 157 6.88 -3.23 0.73
N TYR A 158 7.63 -2.97 1.81
CA TYR A 158 7.93 -3.99 2.83
C TYR A 158 6.71 -4.34 3.68
N ALA A 159 5.90 -3.35 4.07
CA ALA A 159 4.64 -3.58 4.76
C ALA A 159 3.70 -4.44 3.89
N GLU A 160 3.65 -4.18 2.58
CA GLU A 160 2.91 -5.00 1.62
C GLU A 160 3.49 -6.41 1.50
N LEU A 161 4.81 -6.56 1.39
CA LEU A 161 5.47 -7.87 1.35
C LEU A 161 5.16 -8.69 2.60
N LEU A 162 5.30 -8.12 3.79
CA LEU A 162 5.02 -8.82 5.06
C LEU A 162 3.55 -9.19 5.19
N THR A 163 2.65 -8.30 4.79
CA THR A 163 1.22 -8.57 4.84
C THR A 163 0.80 -9.63 3.81
N ASN A 164 1.46 -9.68 2.66
CA ASN A 164 1.18 -10.66 1.62
C ASN A 164 1.79 -12.02 1.94
N MET A 165 3.02 -12.06 2.47
CA MET A 165 3.59 -13.28 3.04
C MET A 165 2.61 -13.87 4.04
N TRP A 166 2.06 -13.03 4.93
CA TRP A 166 1.03 -13.40 5.91
C TRP A 166 -0.22 -14.10 5.29
N ARG A 167 -0.69 -13.65 4.12
CA ARG A 167 -1.82 -14.30 3.41
C ARG A 167 -1.46 -15.67 2.84
N SER A 168 -0.22 -15.86 2.42
CA SER A 168 0.26 -17.13 1.86
C SER A 168 0.47 -18.23 2.92
N HIS A 169 0.39 -17.93 4.23
CA HIS A 169 0.49 -18.94 5.29
C HIS A 169 -0.75 -19.83 5.42
N GLU A 170 -1.88 -19.46 4.81
CA GLU A 170 -3.10 -20.26 4.89
C GLU A 170 -3.01 -21.56 4.07
N SER A 171 -2.02 -21.67 3.18
CA SER A 171 -1.78 -22.84 2.33
C SER A 171 -0.37 -23.41 2.57
N PRO A 172 -0.25 -24.70 2.95
CA PRO A 172 1.06 -25.32 3.08
C PRO A 172 1.76 -25.32 1.72
N ALA A 173 2.99 -24.80 1.69
CA ALA A 173 3.75 -24.74 0.44
C ALA A 173 4.08 -26.17 -0.03
N SER A 174 4.04 -26.44 -1.35
CA SER A 174 4.19 -27.82 -1.86
C SER A 174 5.49 -28.52 -1.42
N TRP A 175 6.52 -27.75 -1.07
CA TRP A 175 7.81 -28.24 -0.59
C TRP A 175 7.80 -28.65 0.90
N GLU A 176 6.80 -28.29 1.70
CA GLU A 176 6.65 -28.73 3.11
C GLU A 176 6.52 -30.25 3.23
N SER A 177 5.86 -30.88 2.26
CA SER A 177 5.74 -32.34 2.18
C SER A 177 7.10 -33.05 2.10
N ARG A 178 8.14 -32.38 1.57
CA ARG A 178 9.48 -32.94 1.36
C ARG A 178 10.35 -32.93 2.63
N ASN A 179 9.96 -32.16 3.65
CA ASN A 179 10.76 -31.94 4.87
C ASN A 179 10.17 -32.64 6.11
N GLN A 180 9.28 -33.62 5.94
CA GLN A 180 8.58 -34.28 7.06
C GLN A 180 9.52 -34.85 8.13
N HIS A 181 10.70 -35.32 7.72
CA HIS A 181 11.74 -35.81 8.62
C HIS A 181 12.37 -34.68 9.45
N GLU A 182 12.71 -33.55 8.82
CA GLU A 182 13.24 -32.36 9.50
C GLU A 182 12.22 -31.81 10.51
N HIS A 183 10.94 -31.78 10.13
CA HIS A 183 9.86 -31.41 11.04
C HIS A 183 9.85 -32.30 12.29
N SER A 184 9.90 -33.62 12.13
CA SER A 184 9.83 -34.54 13.28
C SER A 184 11.02 -34.34 14.22
N HIS A 185 12.24 -34.27 13.68
CA HIS A 185 13.44 -34.00 14.45
C HIS A 185 13.41 -32.65 15.17
N TRP A 186 12.94 -31.60 14.49
CA TRP A 186 12.81 -30.28 15.08
C TRP A 186 11.80 -30.27 16.23
N LYS A 187 10.64 -30.92 16.07
CA LYS A 187 9.62 -31.02 17.14
C LYS A 187 10.18 -31.70 18.38
N ASP A 188 10.92 -32.79 18.22
CA ASP A 188 11.53 -33.51 19.35
C ASP A 188 12.66 -32.70 20.00
N GLY A 189 13.48 -32.04 19.19
CA GLY A 189 14.49 -31.10 19.68
C GLY A 189 13.86 -29.96 20.48
N LEU A 190 12.73 -29.41 20.03
CA LEU A 190 12.05 -28.32 20.71
C LEU A 190 11.47 -28.76 22.06
N ARG A 191 10.91 -29.97 22.11
CA ARG A 191 10.40 -30.57 23.35
C ARG A 191 11.52 -30.73 24.39
N HIS A 192 12.69 -31.18 23.94
CA HIS A 192 13.86 -31.29 24.80
C HIS A 192 14.38 -29.91 25.23
N PHE A 193 14.50 -28.98 24.29
CA PHE A 193 14.99 -27.62 24.52
C PHE A 193 14.22 -26.90 25.63
N TYR A 194 12.88 -27.01 25.66
CA TYR A 194 12.07 -26.37 26.71
C TYR A 194 11.75 -27.26 27.92
N ASN A 195 12.28 -28.48 27.97
CA ASN A 195 12.00 -29.46 29.03
C ASN A 195 10.49 -29.63 29.31
N VAL A 196 9.69 -29.83 28.26
CA VAL A 196 8.22 -29.78 28.35
C VAL A 196 7.55 -31.08 28.77
N LYS A 197 8.30 -32.18 28.93
CA LYS A 197 7.71 -33.46 29.33
C LYS A 197 7.21 -33.39 30.77
N ASP A 198 6.06 -34.00 31.03
CA ASP A 198 5.51 -34.12 32.38
C ASP A 198 6.34 -35.15 33.17
N PRO A 199 6.89 -34.80 34.35
CA PRO A 199 7.65 -35.74 35.16
C PRO A 199 6.79 -36.85 35.77
N GLU A 200 5.47 -36.69 35.84
CA GLU A 200 4.54 -37.67 36.41
C GLU A 200 3.82 -38.50 35.32
N ASP A 201 3.81 -38.02 34.08
CA ASP A 201 3.15 -38.64 32.92
C ASP A 201 4.05 -38.50 31.68
N GLU A 202 4.72 -39.58 31.25
CA GLU A 202 5.69 -39.49 30.15
C GLU A 202 5.10 -38.97 28.82
N ASP A 203 3.78 -39.04 28.66
CA ASP A 203 3.06 -38.55 27.49
C ASP A 203 2.62 -37.07 27.63
N GLY A 204 2.65 -36.49 28.83
CA GLY A 204 2.22 -35.10 29.04
C GLY A 204 3.19 -34.06 28.45
N LEU A 205 2.67 -33.06 27.74
CA LEU A 205 3.46 -31.91 27.24
C LEU A 205 2.97 -30.57 27.83
N TRP A 206 3.91 -29.79 28.36
CA TRP A 206 3.69 -28.48 28.94
C TRP A 206 3.42 -27.41 27.88
N CYS A 207 2.37 -26.62 28.08
CA CYS A 207 2.12 -25.37 27.35
C CYS A 207 2.42 -24.17 28.27
N PRO A 208 3.37 -23.28 27.91
CA PRO A 208 3.75 -22.14 28.74
C PRO A 208 2.69 -21.05 28.80
N ILE A 209 1.77 -20.99 27.84
CA ILE A 209 0.65 -20.05 27.83
C ILE A 209 -0.46 -20.52 28.76
N LEU A 210 -0.87 -21.80 28.64
CA LEU A 210 -1.93 -22.37 29.47
C LEU A 210 -1.47 -22.76 30.88
N LYS A 211 -0.16 -22.93 31.06
CA LYS A 211 0.51 -23.34 32.31
C LYS A 211 0.05 -24.69 32.81
N GLU A 212 -0.04 -25.65 31.89
CA GLU A 212 -0.40 -27.02 32.22
C GLU A 212 0.07 -28.04 31.19
N TYR A 213 0.27 -29.27 31.69
CA TYR A 213 0.51 -30.45 30.89
C TYR A 213 -0.79 -30.98 30.28
N ALA A 214 -0.74 -31.43 29.04
CA ALA A 214 -1.83 -32.20 28.42
C ALA A 214 -1.29 -33.21 27.42
N SER A 215 -2.15 -34.10 26.96
CA SER A 215 -1.82 -35.10 25.94
C SER A 215 -1.19 -34.46 24.70
N PRO A 216 -0.24 -35.15 24.01
CA PRO A 216 0.39 -34.65 22.79
C PRO A 216 -0.61 -34.41 21.66
N LEU A 217 -1.80 -35.02 21.72
CA LEU A 217 -2.88 -34.78 20.76
C LEU A 217 -3.37 -33.33 20.74
N TYR A 218 -3.25 -32.63 21.87
CA TYR A 218 -3.67 -31.22 22.03
C TYR A 218 -2.47 -30.27 22.10
N ARG A 219 -1.27 -30.75 21.80
CA ARG A 219 -0.02 -29.99 21.96
C ARG A 219 0.77 -30.06 20.66
N THR A 220 1.12 -28.90 20.15
CA THR A 220 1.91 -28.76 18.93
C THR A 220 3.18 -27.97 19.22
N ALA A 221 4.20 -28.24 18.43
CA ALA A 221 5.39 -27.41 18.34
C ALA A 221 5.13 -26.41 17.21
N ALA A 222 4.77 -25.20 17.60
CA ALA A 222 4.41 -24.13 16.69
C ALA A 222 5.66 -23.33 16.30
N HIS A 223 5.79 -23.00 15.03
CA HIS A 223 6.78 -22.02 14.57
C HIS A 223 6.30 -20.61 14.92
N ILE A 224 7.23 -19.71 15.25
CA ILE A 224 6.93 -18.30 15.48
C ILE A 224 6.99 -17.54 14.16
N VAL A 225 8.12 -17.65 13.47
CA VAL A 225 8.23 -17.31 12.05
C VAL A 225 7.85 -18.56 11.27
N PRO A 226 6.76 -18.52 10.52
CA PRO A 226 6.27 -19.75 9.90
C PRO A 226 7.22 -20.24 8.82
N HIS A 227 7.34 -21.57 8.74
CA HIS A 227 8.17 -22.25 7.75
C HIS A 227 7.80 -21.88 6.29
N SER A 228 6.52 -21.60 6.03
CA SER A 228 6.00 -21.27 4.69
C SER A 228 6.59 -20.01 4.05
N ILE A 229 7.25 -19.11 4.81
CA ILE A 229 7.96 -17.98 4.20
C ILE A 229 9.13 -18.43 3.32
N GLY A 230 9.66 -19.63 3.55
CA GLY A 230 10.79 -20.18 2.81
C GLY A 230 12.17 -19.68 3.27
N TYR A 231 13.19 -20.49 3.02
CA TYR A 231 14.55 -20.25 3.52
C TYR A 231 15.16 -18.95 2.97
N GLY A 232 14.99 -18.66 1.67
CA GLY A 232 15.53 -17.43 1.07
C GLY A 232 14.98 -16.17 1.74
N ASN A 233 13.66 -16.10 1.92
CA ASN A 233 13.01 -14.98 2.58
C ASN A 233 13.38 -14.90 4.06
N ALA A 234 13.43 -16.04 4.77
CA ALA A 234 13.88 -16.07 6.16
C ALA A 234 15.31 -15.54 6.29
N GLY A 235 16.25 -16.03 5.48
CA GLY A 235 17.63 -15.56 5.47
C GLY A 235 17.72 -14.08 5.17
N TYR A 236 16.97 -13.59 4.18
CA TYR A 236 16.97 -12.17 3.83
C TYR A 236 16.38 -11.29 4.95
N LEU A 237 15.22 -11.69 5.48
CA LEU A 237 14.46 -10.98 6.51
C LEU A 237 15.30 -10.79 7.78
N PHE A 238 16.01 -11.83 8.20
CA PHE A 238 16.86 -11.81 9.39
C PHE A 238 18.31 -11.38 9.11
N GLY A 239 18.63 -10.94 7.89
CA GLY A 239 19.98 -10.44 7.55
C GLY A 239 21.06 -11.51 7.47
N GLU A 240 20.68 -12.78 7.31
CA GLU A 240 21.59 -13.93 7.16
C GLU A 240 21.21 -14.76 5.90
N PRO A 241 21.43 -14.25 4.67
CA PRO A 241 20.89 -14.84 3.43
C PRO A 241 21.25 -16.31 3.20
N SER A 242 22.41 -16.75 3.69
CA SER A 242 22.87 -18.14 3.57
C SER A 242 22.39 -19.06 4.69
N ARG A 243 21.75 -18.55 5.75
CA ARG A 243 21.38 -19.30 6.97
C ARG A 243 19.87 -19.41 7.17
N GLY A 244 19.09 -19.20 6.12
CA GLY A 244 17.63 -19.24 6.16
C GLY A 244 17.04 -20.54 6.75
N ALA A 245 17.62 -21.70 6.39
CA ALA A 245 17.20 -22.98 6.95
C ALA A 245 17.49 -23.07 8.46
N GLU A 246 18.68 -22.64 8.91
CA GLU A 246 19.05 -22.61 10.34
C GLU A 246 18.16 -21.66 11.15
N ILE A 247 17.71 -20.57 10.53
CA ILE A 247 16.76 -19.63 11.13
C ILE A 247 15.40 -20.30 11.35
N ILE A 248 14.84 -20.90 10.29
CA ILE A 248 13.52 -21.55 10.34
C ILE A 248 13.52 -22.69 11.36
N TRP A 249 14.54 -23.55 11.32
CA TRP A 249 14.68 -24.71 12.22
C TRP A 249 15.33 -24.40 13.57
N SER A 250 15.48 -23.13 13.92
CA SER A 250 16.01 -22.75 15.23
C SER A 250 15.03 -23.15 16.34
N MET A 251 15.54 -23.69 17.45
CA MET A 251 14.70 -23.94 18.64
C MET A 251 14.14 -22.63 19.23
N GLY A 252 14.84 -21.51 19.04
CA GLY A 252 14.35 -20.20 19.41
C GLY A 252 13.16 -19.73 18.57
N ASN A 253 12.99 -20.27 17.36
CA ASN A 253 11.86 -20.00 16.45
C ASN A 253 10.63 -20.88 16.74
N GLY A 254 10.67 -21.66 17.82
CA GLY A 254 9.58 -22.55 18.20
C GLY A 254 9.02 -22.26 19.59
N LEU A 255 7.76 -22.63 19.78
CA LEU A 255 7.11 -22.71 21.08
C LEU A 255 6.18 -23.93 21.13
N VAL A 256 6.25 -24.72 22.21
CA VAL A 256 5.26 -25.79 22.43
C VAL A 256 4.00 -25.15 22.99
N MET A 257 2.86 -25.32 22.33
CA MET A 257 1.59 -24.72 22.78
C MET A 257 0.38 -25.59 22.46
N ASP A 258 -0.80 -25.14 22.89
CA ASP A 258 -2.05 -25.79 22.56
C ASP A 258 -2.38 -25.65 21.07
N SER A 259 -2.85 -26.72 20.42
CA SER A 259 -3.13 -26.71 18.97
C SER A 259 -4.25 -25.72 18.58
N ALA A 260 -5.17 -25.39 19.49
CA ALA A 260 -6.15 -24.34 19.23
C ALA A 260 -5.53 -22.94 19.33
N LEU A 261 -4.57 -22.76 20.25
CA LEU A 261 -3.81 -21.51 20.38
C LEU A 261 -2.87 -21.29 19.20
N GLU A 262 -2.18 -22.31 18.70
CA GLU A 262 -1.35 -22.21 17.49
C GLU A 262 -2.14 -21.59 16.34
N LYS A 263 -3.35 -22.10 16.06
CA LYS A 263 -4.22 -21.54 15.02
C LYS A 263 -4.56 -20.07 15.21
N GLN A 264 -4.72 -19.62 16.46
CA GLN A 264 -4.97 -18.20 16.75
C GLN A 264 -3.66 -17.38 16.65
N PHE A 265 -2.53 -17.99 17.01
CA PHE A 265 -1.22 -17.36 16.95
C PHE A 265 -0.77 -17.12 15.52
N ASP A 266 -0.86 -18.13 14.66
CA ASP A 266 -0.56 -18.02 13.22
C ASP A 266 -1.46 -16.96 12.56
N LYS A 267 -2.73 -16.92 13.01
CA LYS A 267 -3.69 -15.91 12.62
C LYS A 267 -3.43 -14.53 13.23
N GLY A 268 -2.37 -14.30 14.00
CA GLY A 268 -2.12 -13.01 14.65
C GLY A 268 -3.28 -12.53 15.53
N ASP A 269 -4.11 -13.43 16.04
CA ASP A 269 -5.24 -13.06 16.91
C ASP A 269 -4.78 -12.73 18.33
N PHE A 270 -3.56 -13.12 18.68
CA PHE A 270 -2.84 -12.63 19.85
C PHE A 270 -1.35 -12.52 19.54
N VAL A 271 -0.63 -11.73 20.32
CA VAL A 271 0.83 -11.58 20.25
C VAL A 271 1.46 -11.86 21.60
N LEU A 272 2.76 -12.17 21.61
CA LEU A 272 3.54 -12.31 22.83
C LEU A 272 4.51 -11.13 22.93
N VAL A 273 4.38 -10.36 24.01
CA VAL A 273 5.16 -9.14 24.22
C VAL A 273 6.13 -9.32 25.39
N PRO A 274 7.35 -8.78 25.33
CA PRO A 274 8.29 -8.89 26.43
C PRO A 274 7.81 -8.09 27.64
N ILE A 275 8.06 -8.63 28.82
CA ILE A 275 7.96 -7.93 30.09
C ILE A 275 9.37 -7.43 30.42
N PRO A 276 9.57 -6.14 30.74
CA PRO A 276 10.88 -5.64 31.14
C PRO A 276 11.50 -6.47 32.27
N THR A 277 12.73 -6.93 32.06
CA THR A 277 13.52 -7.70 33.04
C THR A 277 14.91 -7.11 33.19
N GLU A 278 15.56 -7.41 34.31
CA GLU A 278 16.97 -7.09 34.49
C GLU A 278 17.84 -7.88 33.50
N PRO A 279 18.99 -7.35 33.04
CA PRO A 279 19.84 -8.00 32.04
C PRO A 279 20.33 -9.41 32.41
N SER A 280 20.39 -9.73 33.71
CA SER A 280 20.83 -11.03 34.23
C SER A 280 19.71 -12.07 34.31
N GLN A 281 18.45 -11.70 34.06
CA GLN A 281 17.31 -12.59 34.15
C GLN A 281 16.85 -13.09 32.78
N PRO A 282 16.39 -14.34 32.67
CA PRO A 282 15.75 -14.83 31.45
C PRO A 282 14.57 -13.95 31.06
N SER A 283 14.40 -13.73 29.76
CA SER A 283 13.31 -12.92 29.22
C SER A 283 11.94 -13.44 29.64
N ARG A 284 11.04 -12.52 29.97
CA ARG A 284 9.65 -12.82 30.37
C ARG A 284 8.70 -12.33 29.30
N TRP A 285 7.60 -13.06 29.10
CA TRP A 285 6.66 -12.81 28.00
C TRP A 285 5.23 -12.73 28.52
N ARG A 286 4.45 -11.83 27.96
CA ARG A 286 3.03 -11.63 28.27
C ARG A 286 2.19 -11.92 27.04
N PHE A 287 1.09 -12.64 27.23
CA PHE A 287 0.06 -12.83 26.23
C PHE A 287 -0.79 -11.56 26.09
N VAL A 288 -0.96 -11.06 24.86
CA VAL A 288 -1.82 -9.89 24.56
C VAL A 288 -2.83 -10.27 23.51
N LEU A 289 -4.11 -10.22 23.87
CA LEU A 289 -5.21 -10.51 22.96
C LEU A 289 -5.41 -9.35 21.99
N MET A 290 -5.20 -9.65 20.70
CA MET A 290 -5.53 -8.73 19.63
C MET A 290 -7.01 -8.91 19.30
N ASN A 291 -7.43 -10.06 18.77
CA ASN A 291 -8.78 -10.24 18.27
C ASN A 291 -9.84 -10.30 19.38
N GLU A 292 -10.53 -9.19 19.62
CA GLU A 292 -11.57 -9.12 20.65
C GLU A 292 -12.75 -10.05 20.44
N LYS A 293 -13.02 -10.48 19.20
CA LYS A 293 -14.08 -11.44 18.90
C LYS A 293 -13.81 -12.78 19.59
N LEU A 294 -12.56 -13.07 19.94
CA LEU A 294 -12.15 -14.30 20.61
C LEU A 294 -12.18 -14.19 22.14
N ARG A 295 -12.48 -13.04 22.74
CA ARG A 295 -12.43 -12.88 24.21
C ARG A 295 -13.29 -13.92 24.95
N THR A 296 -14.43 -14.31 24.38
CA THR A 296 -15.32 -15.34 24.94
C THR A 296 -15.09 -16.74 24.39
N TYR A 297 -14.19 -16.91 23.41
CA TYR A 297 -13.87 -18.20 22.83
C TYR A 297 -13.27 -19.12 23.89
N LYS A 298 -13.75 -20.36 23.91
CA LYS A 298 -13.36 -21.37 24.90
C LYS A 298 -12.36 -22.34 24.29
N ILE A 299 -11.23 -22.52 24.96
CA ILE A 299 -10.27 -23.57 24.66
C ILE A 299 -10.54 -24.71 25.63
N GLU A 300 -10.65 -25.93 25.10
CA GLU A 300 -10.75 -27.13 25.90
C GLU A 300 -9.39 -27.47 26.49
N VAL A 301 -9.40 -27.71 27.79
CA VAL A 301 -8.19 -27.93 28.56
C VAL A 301 -8.46 -29.08 29.52
N ARG A 302 -7.97 -30.27 29.15
CA ARG A 302 -8.27 -31.54 29.83
C ARG A 302 -9.78 -31.81 29.89
N SER A 303 -10.44 -31.42 30.99
CA SER A 303 -11.89 -31.58 31.22
C SER A 303 -12.56 -30.27 31.68
N ARG A 304 -11.89 -29.14 31.46
CA ARG A 304 -12.39 -27.80 31.75
C ARG A 304 -12.23 -26.92 30.51
N TYR A 305 -12.79 -25.72 30.58
CA TYR A 305 -12.62 -24.71 29.55
C TYR A 305 -11.98 -23.47 30.13
N LYS A 306 -11.03 -22.88 29.40
CA LYS A 306 -10.51 -21.54 29.65
C LYS A 306 -10.99 -20.60 28.55
N LYS A 307 -11.39 -19.38 28.90
CA LYS A 307 -11.66 -18.37 27.87
C LYS A 307 -10.35 -17.76 27.43
N ILE A 308 -10.18 -17.50 26.14
CA ILE A 308 -8.99 -16.80 25.64
C ILE A 308 -8.83 -15.43 26.31
N GLY A 309 -9.94 -14.74 26.59
CA GLY A 309 -9.92 -13.48 27.32
C GLY A 309 -9.28 -13.53 28.71
N ASP A 310 -9.28 -14.69 29.35
CA ASP A 310 -8.68 -14.89 30.68
C ASP A 310 -7.14 -15.01 30.59
N LEU A 311 -6.60 -15.25 29.39
CA LEU A 311 -5.16 -15.29 29.11
C LEU A 311 -4.59 -13.90 28.84
N ASP A 312 -5.44 -12.94 28.49
CA ASP A 312 -5.02 -11.57 28.17
C ASP A 312 -4.33 -10.90 29.35
N GLY A 313 -3.11 -10.42 29.13
CA GLY A 313 -2.26 -9.82 30.15
C GLY A 313 -1.50 -10.81 31.03
N THR A 314 -1.70 -12.12 30.87
CA THR A 314 -1.01 -13.13 31.69
C THR A 314 0.41 -13.39 31.20
N GLU A 315 1.32 -13.63 32.14
CA GLU A 315 2.70 -14.00 31.85
C GLU A 315 2.84 -15.49 31.52
N LEU A 316 3.72 -15.85 30.59
CA LEU A 316 4.05 -17.23 30.22
C LEU A 316 4.95 -17.89 31.27
N GLU A 317 4.77 -19.20 31.49
CA GLU A 317 5.57 -19.98 32.44
C GLU A 317 6.38 -21.07 31.73
N PHE A 318 7.70 -20.96 31.75
CA PHE A 318 8.61 -21.95 31.14
C PHE A 318 9.17 -22.90 32.20
N LYS A 319 9.50 -24.14 31.79
CA LYS A 319 10.03 -25.18 32.69
C LYS A 319 11.53 -25.13 32.92
N ASN A 320 12.25 -24.26 32.22
CA ASN A 320 13.68 -24.02 32.37
C ASN A 320 14.01 -22.56 32.02
N GLU A 321 15.29 -22.24 31.83
CA GLU A 321 15.74 -20.88 31.49
C GLU A 321 15.68 -20.57 29.98
N ASN A 322 15.39 -21.56 29.13
CA ASN A 322 15.34 -21.36 27.69
C ASN A 322 14.10 -20.54 27.29
N ARG A 323 14.27 -19.63 26.33
CA ARG A 323 13.21 -18.71 25.86
C ARG A 323 13.17 -18.66 24.34
N PRO A 324 11.99 -18.36 23.76
CA PRO A 324 11.93 -17.99 22.34
C PRO A 324 12.79 -16.76 22.09
N ALA A 325 13.42 -16.71 20.92
CA ALA A 325 14.30 -15.60 20.59
C ALA A 325 13.48 -14.33 20.30
N HIS A 326 13.94 -13.18 20.80
CA HIS A 326 13.22 -11.91 20.69
C HIS A 326 12.89 -11.54 19.24
N ARG A 327 13.82 -11.84 18.32
CA ARG A 327 13.69 -11.52 16.89
C ARG A 327 12.50 -12.16 16.22
N PHE A 328 12.17 -13.39 16.61
CA PHE A 328 11.05 -14.10 16.02
C PHE A 328 9.72 -13.57 16.55
N LEU A 329 9.62 -13.31 17.86
CA LEU A 329 8.41 -12.75 18.46
C LEU A 329 8.16 -11.31 18.01
N TYR A 330 9.20 -10.52 17.78
CA TYR A 330 9.06 -9.19 17.22
C TYR A 330 8.61 -9.20 15.76
N TYR A 331 9.15 -10.11 14.94
CA TYR A 331 8.63 -10.31 13.59
C TYR A 331 7.13 -10.62 13.61
N HIS A 332 6.71 -11.55 14.47
CA HIS A 332 5.30 -11.94 14.62
C HIS A 332 4.44 -10.75 15.06
N PHE A 333 4.93 -9.97 16.04
CA PHE A 333 4.30 -8.76 16.52
C PHE A 333 4.11 -7.70 15.43
N VAL A 334 5.18 -7.34 14.73
CA VAL A 334 5.15 -6.32 13.66
C VAL A 334 4.23 -6.77 12.51
N SER A 335 4.35 -8.02 12.08
CA SER A 335 3.51 -8.59 11.01
C SER A 335 2.04 -8.57 11.41
N THR A 336 1.74 -8.90 12.67
CA THR A 336 0.38 -8.83 13.22
C THR A 336 -0.13 -7.39 13.26
N LEU A 337 0.66 -6.44 13.78
CA LEU A 337 0.25 -5.03 13.84
C LEU A 337 -0.04 -4.45 12.45
N LEU A 338 0.85 -4.67 11.47
CA LEU A 338 0.68 -4.18 10.10
C LEU A 338 -0.62 -4.69 9.48
N ARG A 339 -0.93 -5.97 9.71
CA ARG A 339 -2.20 -6.55 9.27
C ARG A 339 -3.40 -5.82 9.88
N TYR A 340 -3.38 -5.58 11.20
CA TYR A 340 -4.48 -4.89 11.87
C TYR A 340 -4.59 -3.41 11.45
N VAL A 341 -3.47 -2.71 11.28
CA VAL A 341 -3.47 -1.33 10.75
C VAL A 341 -4.07 -1.28 9.34
N ARG A 342 -3.79 -2.29 8.51
CA ARG A 342 -4.26 -2.33 7.12
C ARG A 342 -5.71 -2.78 6.94
N TYR A 343 -6.17 -3.75 7.72
CA TYR A 343 -7.48 -4.38 7.50
C TYR A 343 -8.53 -4.08 8.57
N GLU A 344 -8.14 -3.59 9.75
CA GLU A 344 -9.07 -3.23 10.82
C GLU A 344 -9.22 -1.70 10.93
N LYS A 345 -10.07 -1.25 11.86
CA LYS A 345 -10.36 0.19 12.01
C LYS A 345 -9.09 0.97 12.44
N PRO A 346 -8.80 2.15 11.84
CA PRO A 346 -7.67 2.99 12.23
C PRO A 346 -7.62 3.28 13.74
N GLY A 347 -6.42 3.27 14.32
CA GLY A 347 -6.17 3.56 15.75
C GLY A 347 -6.63 2.48 16.73
N TRP A 348 -7.08 1.31 16.24
CA TRP A 348 -7.47 0.19 17.09
C TRP A 348 -6.25 -0.52 17.71
N ALA A 349 -5.18 -0.72 16.92
CA ALA A 349 -3.98 -1.43 17.34
C ALA A 349 -3.17 -0.65 18.39
N GLU A 350 -3.04 0.67 18.19
CA GLU A 350 -2.36 1.61 19.10
C GLU A 350 -2.97 1.66 20.51
N LYS A 351 -4.29 1.45 20.63
CA LYS A 351 -5.01 1.44 21.92
C LYS A 351 -4.85 0.12 22.68
N ARG A 352 -4.37 -0.93 22.00
CA ARG A 352 -4.41 -2.31 22.46
C ARG A 352 -3.07 -2.78 22.95
N VAL A 353 -2.06 -2.54 22.14
CA VAL A 353 -0.69 -2.65 22.58
C VAL A 353 -0.38 -1.27 23.14
N ASN A 354 -0.29 -1.13 24.47
CA ASN A 354 0.41 0.02 25.03
C ASN A 354 1.80 -0.02 24.42
N LEU A 355 2.03 0.78 23.37
CA LEU A 355 3.22 0.64 22.54
C LEU A 355 4.44 0.71 23.47
N PRO A 356 5.34 -0.27 23.38
CA PRO A 356 6.29 -0.52 24.45
C PRO A 356 7.30 0.61 24.52
N THR A 357 7.14 1.48 25.51
CA THR A 357 8.19 2.35 26.09
C THR A 357 8.93 3.32 25.14
N GLY A 358 8.61 3.37 23.85
CA GLY A 358 9.43 4.08 22.85
C GLY A 358 10.77 3.39 22.57
N LYS A 359 10.88 2.07 22.80
CA LYS A 359 12.12 1.29 22.58
C LYS A 359 11.82 -0.06 21.94
N ILE A 360 12.42 -0.29 20.77
CA ILE A 360 12.31 -1.52 19.97
C ILE A 360 12.75 -2.74 20.82
N TRP A 361 12.00 -3.85 20.76
CA TRP A 361 12.30 -5.13 21.46
C TRP A 361 13.51 -5.91 20.92
N ALA A 362 14.41 -5.22 20.23
CA ALA A 362 15.52 -5.83 19.53
C ALA A 362 16.69 -6.10 20.50
N THR A 363 17.07 -7.36 20.61
CA THR A 363 18.39 -7.74 21.14
C THR A 363 19.45 -7.30 20.13
N PRO A 364 20.57 -6.70 20.55
CA PRO A 364 21.67 -6.37 19.64
C PRO A 364 22.16 -7.59 18.85
N GLY A 365 22.19 -7.53 17.52
CA GLY A 365 22.62 -8.63 16.65
C GLY A 365 21.96 -8.62 15.25
N PRO A 366 22.29 -9.54 14.34
CA PRO A 366 21.64 -9.64 13.02
C PRO A 366 20.16 -10.04 13.21
N TYR A 367 19.32 -9.02 13.36
CA TYR A 367 17.95 -9.13 13.85
C TYR A 367 16.97 -9.05 12.68
N LEU A 368 16.96 -7.91 12.00
CA LEU A 368 16.27 -7.59 10.76
C LEU A 368 17.08 -6.45 10.11
N ARG A 369 17.05 -6.29 8.79
CA ARG A 369 17.77 -5.17 8.14
C ARG A 369 17.28 -3.83 8.69
N ARG A 370 18.23 -2.93 9.04
CA ARG A 370 17.92 -1.61 9.63
C ARG A 370 16.91 -0.82 8.80
N SER A 371 17.12 -0.80 7.48
CA SER A 371 16.25 -0.11 6.51
C SER A 371 14.81 -0.58 6.60
N MET A 372 14.60 -1.90 6.65
CA MET A 372 13.28 -2.52 6.73
C MET A 372 12.62 -2.27 8.09
N LEU A 373 13.36 -2.38 9.19
CA LEU A 373 12.78 -2.19 10.52
C LEU A 373 12.39 -0.74 10.80
N LYS A 374 13.17 0.23 10.30
CA LYS A 374 12.83 1.66 10.31
C LYS A 374 11.55 1.92 9.51
N ALA A 375 11.50 1.41 8.29
CA ALA A 375 10.31 1.43 7.44
C ALA A 375 9.06 0.90 8.17
N LEU A 376 9.18 -0.25 8.83
CA LEU A 376 8.05 -0.88 9.52
C LEU A 376 7.64 -0.10 10.77
N ALA A 377 8.61 0.39 11.55
CA ALA A 377 8.39 1.24 12.72
C ALA A 377 7.69 2.56 12.35
N ASP A 378 8.07 3.17 11.22
CA ASP A 378 7.45 4.37 10.67
C ASP A 378 5.98 4.10 10.28
N VAL A 379 5.68 2.94 9.69
CA VAL A 379 4.31 2.55 9.30
C VAL A 379 3.40 2.29 10.52
N ILE A 380 3.94 1.73 11.61
CA ILE A 380 3.16 1.43 12.83
C ILE A 380 3.18 2.57 13.85
N GLY A 381 3.89 3.67 13.59
CA GLY A 381 4.00 4.82 14.50
C GLY A 381 4.74 4.53 15.82
N ASP A 382 5.59 3.49 15.85
CA ASP A 382 6.25 2.97 17.07
C ASP A 382 7.61 3.63 17.34
N CYS A 383 7.99 4.68 16.59
CA CYS A 383 9.24 5.41 16.78
C CYS A 383 9.11 6.92 16.48
N GLU A 384 9.51 7.76 17.44
CA GLU A 384 10.28 8.96 17.09
C GLU A 384 11.76 8.49 17.04
N PRO A 385 12.43 8.54 15.89
CA PRO A 385 13.75 7.95 15.75
C PRO A 385 14.78 8.78 16.54
N SER A 386 15.21 8.28 17.69
CA SER A 386 16.56 8.59 18.17
C SER A 386 17.52 7.59 17.54
N GLU A 387 18.56 8.07 16.86
CA GLU A 387 19.58 7.24 16.19
C GLU A 387 20.22 6.22 17.17
N GLU A 388 20.21 6.53 18.47
CA GLU A 388 20.74 5.71 19.56
C GLU A 388 20.04 4.35 19.73
N VAL A 389 18.77 4.19 19.33
CA VAL A 389 18.06 2.89 19.41
C VAL A 389 18.52 1.93 18.31
N PHE A 390 19.07 2.46 17.22
CA PHE A 390 19.54 1.68 16.08
C PHE A 390 21.05 1.39 16.14
N ASP A 391 21.79 2.03 17.05
CA ASP A 391 23.24 1.92 17.14
C ASP A 391 23.67 0.59 17.79
N GLY A 392 24.44 -0.21 17.05
CA GLY A 392 24.93 -1.52 17.50
C GLY A 392 23.90 -2.66 17.49
N VAL A 393 22.66 -2.39 17.05
CA VAL A 393 21.57 -3.39 17.07
C VAL A 393 21.35 -4.04 15.70
N PHE A 394 21.80 -3.42 14.61
CA PHE A 394 21.44 -3.84 13.26
C PHE A 394 22.65 -3.84 12.32
N ASP A 395 22.60 -4.74 11.33
CA ASP A 395 23.59 -5.03 10.29
C ASP A 395 24.73 -6.00 10.70
N GLY A 396 24.47 -7.29 10.46
CA GLY A 396 25.53 -8.31 10.48
C GLY A 396 26.54 -8.12 9.34
N LYS A 397 27.67 -8.85 9.40
CA LYS A 397 28.66 -8.88 8.33
C LYS A 397 28.01 -9.39 7.04
N GLY A 398 27.77 -8.52 6.07
CA GLY A 398 27.14 -8.89 4.79
C GLY A 398 26.21 -7.84 4.17
N VAL A 399 26.21 -6.59 4.66
CA VAL A 399 25.44 -5.49 4.07
C VAL A 399 25.82 -5.35 2.59
N LYS A 400 24.85 -5.63 1.73
CA LYS A 400 24.96 -5.35 0.31
C LYS A 400 24.73 -3.84 0.09
N PRO A 401 25.39 -3.19 -0.88
CA PRO A 401 25.19 -1.78 -1.16
C PRO A 401 23.70 -1.46 -1.40
N PRO A 402 23.22 -0.26 -1.06
CA PRO A 402 21.81 0.14 -1.25
C PRO A 402 21.27 -0.10 -2.67
N GLU A 403 22.12 -0.03 -3.69
CA GLU A 403 21.73 -0.33 -5.08
C GLU A 403 21.44 -1.82 -5.32
N GLU A 404 22.17 -2.70 -4.65
CA GLU A 404 21.94 -4.15 -4.73
C GLU A 404 20.72 -4.56 -3.90
N GLU A 405 20.40 -3.82 -2.83
CA GLU A 405 19.12 -3.95 -2.13
C GLU A 405 17.93 -3.54 -3.01
N LYS A 406 18.08 -2.48 -3.81
CA LYS A 406 17.07 -2.06 -4.79
C LYS A 406 16.82 -3.13 -5.83
N LEU A 407 17.89 -3.77 -6.33
CA LEU A 407 17.79 -4.87 -7.28
C LEU A 407 17.04 -6.07 -6.69
N ILE A 408 17.34 -6.47 -5.45
CA ILE A 408 16.65 -7.60 -4.81
C ILE A 408 15.18 -7.27 -4.52
N ALA A 409 14.87 -6.06 -4.06
CA ALA A 409 13.49 -5.62 -3.86
C ALA A 409 12.70 -5.59 -5.18
N GLN A 410 13.33 -5.15 -6.27
CA GLN A 410 12.75 -5.20 -7.61
C GLN A 410 12.59 -6.64 -8.11
N GLU A 411 13.56 -7.52 -7.87
CA GLU A 411 13.50 -8.93 -8.25
C GLU A 411 12.33 -9.62 -7.55
N ILE A 412 12.13 -9.37 -6.25
CA ILE A 412 10.97 -9.86 -5.49
C ILE A 412 9.65 -9.34 -6.07
N LEU A 413 9.60 -8.08 -6.55
CA LEU A 413 8.42 -7.51 -7.20
C LEU A 413 8.13 -8.17 -8.56
N VAL A 414 9.17 -8.40 -9.36
CA VAL A 414 9.06 -9.06 -10.68
C VAL A 414 8.62 -10.51 -10.52
N ASP A 415 9.20 -11.24 -9.57
CA ASP A 415 8.85 -12.64 -9.26
C ASP A 415 7.38 -12.75 -8.82
N ARG A 416 6.82 -11.69 -8.20
CA ARG A 416 5.40 -11.59 -7.85
C ARG A 416 4.52 -11.31 -9.07
N GLU A 417 4.87 -10.33 -9.91
CA GLU A 417 4.08 -10.02 -11.11
C GLU A 417 3.94 -11.26 -12.00
N GLN A 418 5.02 -12.03 -12.15
CA GLN A 418 5.01 -13.29 -12.87
C GLN A 418 4.07 -14.34 -12.23
N ARG A 419 4.11 -14.52 -10.91
CA ARG A 419 3.20 -15.45 -10.21
C ARG A 419 1.73 -15.04 -10.30
N ILE A 420 1.44 -13.74 -10.26
CA ILE A 420 0.07 -13.22 -10.42
C ILE A 420 -0.41 -13.43 -11.86
N GLU A 421 0.44 -13.20 -12.86
CA GLU A 421 0.11 -13.47 -14.26
C GLU A 421 -0.14 -14.96 -14.50
N ASP A 422 0.65 -15.84 -13.88
CA ASP A 422 0.47 -17.29 -13.94
C ASP A 422 -0.85 -17.75 -13.26
N GLU A 423 -1.20 -17.18 -12.09
CA GLU A 423 -2.47 -17.46 -11.41
C GLU A 423 -3.71 -16.95 -12.18
N ILE A 424 -3.57 -15.85 -12.92
CA ILE A 424 -4.64 -15.31 -13.78
C ILE A 424 -4.84 -16.19 -15.04
N PHE A 425 -3.78 -16.84 -15.53
CA PHE A 425 -3.83 -17.72 -16.70
C PHE A 425 -4.37 -19.14 -16.40
N GLU A 426 -4.37 -19.57 -15.13
CA GLU A 426 -4.91 -20.88 -14.72
C GLU A 426 -6.40 -20.88 -14.31
N LEU A 427 -7.09 -19.73 -14.37
CA LEU A 427 -8.53 -19.72 -14.20
C LEU A 427 -9.19 -20.46 -15.38
N PRO A 428 -10.00 -21.53 -15.13
CA PRO A 428 -10.69 -22.20 -16.20
C PRO A 428 -11.64 -21.20 -16.86
N ILE A 429 -11.44 -21.00 -18.17
CA ILE A 429 -12.49 -20.44 -19.01
C ILE A 429 -13.57 -21.51 -19.02
N ASP A 430 -14.62 -21.33 -18.22
CA ASP A 430 -15.85 -22.09 -18.37
C ASP A 430 -16.38 -21.84 -19.79
N ILE A 431 -16.24 -22.85 -20.66
CA ILE A 431 -16.85 -22.93 -21.99
C ILE A 431 -18.14 -23.73 -21.89
#